data_AF-A0A246FTQ6-F1
#
_entry.id   AF-A0A246FTQ6-F1
#
_cell.length_a   1.000
_cell.length_b   1.000
_cell.length_c   1.000
_cell.angle_alpha   90.00
_cell.angle_beta   90.00
_cell.angle_gamma   90.00
#
_symmetry.space_group_name_H-M   'P 1'
#
loop_
_entity.id
_entity.type
_entity.pdbx_description
1 polymer ?
#
loop_
_entity_poly.entity_id
_entity_poly.type
_entity_poly.pdbx_seq_one_letter_code
_entity_poly.pdbx_strand_id
1 'polypeptide(L)'
;MSGPEPLEQPSTEIVNAPAASSKPRAMLSGKPLTPKEREILRWATEGKTVWEISKIRSISQATVKFHLRNIYGKLQVTNRVQAVNEAVKQGLCE
;
A
#
# COMPACT_ATOMS: atom_id res chain seq x y z
N MET A 1 14.60 -36.08 16.12
CA MET A 1 13.54 -35.16 15.66
C MET A 1 13.45 -34.00 16.63
N SER A 2 13.92 -32.82 16.25
CA SER A 2 13.59 -31.57 16.93
C SER A 2 13.00 -30.64 15.88
N GLY A 3 11.72 -30.30 16.05
CA GLY A 3 10.99 -29.45 15.11
C GLY A 3 11.56 -28.05 15.01
N PRO A 4 11.23 -27.29 13.94
CA PRO A 4 11.62 -25.90 13.86
C PRO A 4 10.89 -25.09 14.93
N GLU A 5 11.67 -24.52 15.84
CA GLU A 5 11.25 -23.53 16.83
C GLU A 5 10.52 -22.37 16.12
N PRO A 6 9.32 -21.99 16.56
CA PRO A 6 8.56 -20.91 15.92
C PRO A 6 9.29 -19.58 16.15
N LEU A 7 9.62 -18.92 15.04
CA LEU A 7 10.22 -17.59 14.95
C LEU A 7 9.58 -16.61 15.94
N GLU A 8 10.24 -16.40 17.08
CA GLU A 8 10.04 -15.22 17.91
C GLU A 8 10.40 -13.99 17.06
N GLN A 9 9.39 -13.23 16.65
CA GLN A 9 9.61 -11.90 16.10
C GLN A 9 9.58 -10.90 17.26
N PRO A 10 10.67 -10.16 17.54
CA PRO A 10 10.74 -9.24 18.66
C PRO A 10 9.80 -8.05 18.49
N SER A 11 9.13 -7.72 19.58
CA SER A 11 8.39 -6.48 19.82
C SER A 11 9.29 -5.26 19.62
N THR A 12 8.96 -4.35 18.70
CA THR A 12 9.46 -2.97 18.77
C THR A 12 8.48 -1.98 18.12
N GLU A 13 8.03 -1.03 18.94
CA GLU A 13 7.50 0.30 18.62
C GLU A 13 6.29 0.44 17.68
N ILE A 14 5.14 0.40 18.32
CA ILE A 14 3.97 1.25 18.02
C ILE A 14 4.38 2.72 18.16
N VAL A 15 4.80 3.41 17.08
CA VAL A 15 4.65 4.87 16.99
C VAL A 15 4.41 5.36 15.54
N ASN A 16 3.39 6.20 15.43
CA ASN A 16 3.06 7.11 14.32
C ASN A 16 2.21 6.56 13.16
N ALA A 17 0.92 6.37 13.44
CA ALA A 17 -0.12 6.54 12.43
C ALA A 17 -0.34 8.05 12.20
N PRO A 18 -0.04 8.62 11.01
CA PRO A 18 -0.55 9.95 10.71
C PRO A 18 -2.07 9.83 10.50
N ALA A 19 -2.77 10.70 11.23
CA ALA A 19 -4.21 10.80 11.28
C ALA A 19 -4.86 10.90 9.90
N ALA A 20 -6.05 10.31 9.84
CA ALA A 20 -7.08 10.44 8.84
C ALA A 20 -7.04 11.76 8.05
N SER A 21 -6.83 11.66 6.75
CA SER A 21 -7.25 12.71 5.82
C SER A 21 -8.11 12.05 4.75
N SER A 22 -9.38 11.86 5.09
CA SER A 22 -10.44 11.45 4.16
C SER A 22 -10.72 12.60 3.19
N LYS A 23 -9.78 12.83 2.26
CA LYS A 23 -9.98 13.82 1.19
C LYS A 23 -10.97 13.24 0.17
N PRO A 24 -11.96 14.01 -0.31
CA PRO A 24 -12.91 13.55 -1.32
C PRO A 24 -12.15 13.04 -2.55
N ARG A 25 -12.59 11.92 -3.12
CA ARG A 25 -11.96 11.25 -4.28
C ARG A 25 -11.73 12.21 -5.46
N ALA A 26 -12.68 13.13 -5.69
CA ALA A 26 -12.61 14.17 -6.72
C ALA A 26 -11.50 15.21 -6.50
N MET A 27 -11.07 15.42 -5.24
CA MET A 27 -9.96 16.32 -4.92
C MET A 27 -8.59 15.64 -5.04
N LEU A 28 -8.51 14.33 -5.26
CA LEU A 28 -7.23 13.61 -5.35
C LEU A 28 -6.74 13.44 -6.79
N SER A 29 -7.61 13.57 -7.79
CA SER A 29 -7.27 13.50 -9.22
C SER A 29 -6.15 14.48 -9.58
N GLY A 30 -5.12 14.01 -10.29
CA GLY A 30 -4.00 14.83 -10.76
C GLY A 30 -2.94 15.16 -9.71
N LYS A 31 -3.04 14.64 -8.49
CA LYS A 31 -1.98 14.78 -7.47
C LYS A 31 -0.96 13.64 -7.58
N PRO A 32 0.34 13.94 -7.48
CA PRO A 32 1.36 12.91 -7.50
C PRO A 32 1.17 11.94 -6.33
N LEU A 33 1.53 10.68 -6.58
CA LEU A 33 1.57 9.66 -5.53
C LEU A 33 2.64 10.04 -4.51
N THR A 34 2.28 9.94 -3.23
CA THR A 34 3.26 10.08 -2.15
C THR A 34 4.23 8.91 -2.19
N PRO A 35 5.46 9.04 -1.65
CA PRO A 35 6.42 7.93 -1.58
C PRO A 35 5.82 6.66 -0.97
N LYS A 36 5.04 6.79 0.12
CA LYS A 36 4.35 5.67 0.78
C LYS A 36 3.35 4.96 -0.15
N GLU A 37 2.64 5.72 -0.97
CA GLU A 37 1.67 5.18 -1.93
C GLU A 37 2.36 4.51 -3.13
N ARG A 38 3.47 5.07 -3.61
CA ARG A 38 4.29 4.44 -4.66
C ARG A 38 4.85 3.11 -4.21
N GLU A 39 5.33 3.02 -2.98
CA GLU A 39 5.83 1.77 -2.39
C GLU A 39 4.72 0.70 -2.37
N ILE A 40 3.52 1.06 -1.91
CA ILE A 40 2.36 0.15 -1.89
C ILE A 40 1.95 -0.26 -3.31
N LEU A 41 1.99 0.67 -4.27
CA LEU A 41 1.67 0.41 -5.67
C LEU A 41 2.70 -0.52 -6.33
N ARG A 42 4.00 -0.36 -6.02
CA ARG A 42 5.09 -1.22 -6.48
C ARG A 42 4.92 -2.66 -5.98
N TRP A 43 4.67 -2.85 -4.69
CA TRP A 43 4.36 -4.19 -4.19
C TRP A 43 3.08 -4.75 -4.82
N ALA A 44 2.11 -3.89 -5.11
CA ALA A 44 0.90 -4.31 -5.80
C ALA A 44 1.16 -4.76 -7.25
N THR A 45 2.11 -4.12 -7.95
CA THR A 45 2.55 -4.50 -9.31
C THR A 45 3.39 -5.78 -9.30
N GLU A 46 4.17 -6.03 -8.25
CA GLU A 46 4.87 -7.30 -8.00
C GLU A 46 3.93 -8.47 -7.62
N GLY A 47 2.62 -8.22 -7.54
CA GLY A 47 1.63 -9.25 -7.21
C GLY A 47 1.44 -9.51 -5.71
N LYS A 48 2.05 -8.70 -4.83
CA LYS A 48 1.91 -8.87 -3.37
C LYS A 48 0.51 -8.58 -2.89
N THR A 49 -0.02 -9.45 -2.05
CA THR A 49 -1.32 -9.28 -1.40
C THR A 49 -1.31 -8.14 -0.39
N VAL A 50 -2.50 -7.62 -0.05
CA VAL A 50 -2.65 -6.59 1.00
C VAL A 50 -2.02 -7.05 2.32
N TRP A 51 -2.10 -8.35 2.62
CA TRP A 51 -1.48 -8.96 3.80
C TRP A 51 0.05 -8.94 3.72
N GLU A 52 0.66 -9.36 2.61
CA GLU A 52 2.11 -9.29 2.44
C GLU A 52 2.62 -7.84 2.50
N ILE A 53 1.93 -6.90 1.84
CA ILE A 53 2.27 -5.48 1.88
C ILE A 53 2.20 -4.95 3.32
N SER A 54 1.19 -5.38 4.08
CA SER A 54 1.02 -5.00 5.49
C SER A 54 2.19 -5.50 6.34
N LYS A 55 2.70 -6.70 6.05
CA LYS A 55 3.89 -7.28 6.70
C LYS A 55 5.18 -6.58 6.30
N ILE A 56 5.38 -6.29 5.01
CA ILE A 56 6.57 -5.61 4.50
C ILE A 56 6.71 -4.19 5.08
N ARG A 57 5.58 -3.48 5.18
CA ARG A 57 5.52 -2.08 5.63
C ARG A 57 5.28 -1.94 7.14
N SER A 58 5.11 -3.03 7.87
CA SER A 58 4.74 -3.05 9.29
C SER A 58 3.51 -2.16 9.62
N ILE A 59 2.47 -2.21 8.78
CA ILE A 59 1.20 -1.49 8.98
C ILE A 59 0.02 -2.44 8.94
N SER A 60 -1.14 -2.03 9.46
CA SER A 60 -2.36 -2.84 9.38
C SER A 60 -2.89 -2.96 7.95
N GLN A 61 -3.54 -4.09 7.63
CA GLN A 61 -4.20 -4.29 6.33
C GLN A 61 -5.24 -3.20 6.02
N ALA A 62 -5.94 -2.70 7.04
CA ALA A 62 -6.86 -1.57 6.90
C ALA A 62 -6.16 -0.31 6.39
N THR A 63 -4.95 -0.03 6.89
CA THR A 63 -4.11 1.09 6.47
C THR A 63 -3.65 0.91 5.02
N VAL A 64 -3.25 -0.30 4.62
CA VAL A 64 -2.91 -0.61 3.22
C VAL A 64 -4.12 -0.38 2.30
N LYS A 65 -5.31 -0.87 2.69
CA LYS A 65 -6.56 -0.64 1.93
C LYS A 65 -6.90 0.84 1.81
N PHE A 66 -6.66 1.63 2.86
CA PHE A 66 -6.83 3.08 2.84
C PHE A 66 -5.88 3.74 1.83
N HIS A 67 -4.60 3.39 1.87
CA HIS A 67 -3.63 3.89 0.90
C HIS A 67 -3.98 3.51 -0.54
N LEU A 68 -4.38 2.26 -0.78
CA LEU A 68 -4.87 1.82 -2.09
C LEU A 68 -6.07 2.62 -2.56
N ARG A 69 -7.02 2.93 -1.66
CA ARG A 69 -8.16 3.77 -2.02
C ARG A 69 -7.76 5.20 -2.42
N ASN A 70 -6.76 5.77 -1.75
CA ASN A 70 -6.21 7.08 -2.14
C ASN A 70 -5.49 7.01 -3.49
N ILE A 71 -4.68 5.97 -3.71
CA ILE A 71 -4.03 5.70 -5.00
C ILE A 71 -5.08 5.62 -6.11
N TYR A 72 -6.18 4.89 -5.87
CA TYR A 72 -7.26 4.76 -6.83
C TYR A 72 -7.90 6.11 -7.16
N GLY A 73 -8.09 6.98 -6.17
CA GLY A 73 -8.56 8.34 -6.40
C GLY A 73 -7.57 9.20 -7.20
N LYS A 74 -6.27 9.07 -6.94
CA LYS A 74 -5.21 9.83 -7.62
C LYS A 74 -5.00 9.42 -9.07
N LEU A 75 -5.00 8.11 -9.32
CA LEU A 75 -4.87 7.51 -10.64
C LEU A 75 -6.20 7.48 -11.42
N GLN A 76 -7.31 7.91 -10.80
CA GLN A 76 -8.67 7.83 -11.35
C GLN A 76 -9.11 6.42 -11.78
N VAL A 77 -8.65 5.41 -11.04
CA VAL A 77 -8.99 4.00 -11.27
C VAL A 77 -9.98 3.49 -10.24
N THR A 78 -10.64 2.38 -10.56
CA THR A 78 -11.62 1.75 -9.65
C THR A 78 -11.11 0.47 -9.01
N ASN A 79 -10.20 -0.24 -9.69
CA ASN A 79 -9.76 -1.57 -9.32
C ASN A 79 -8.24 -1.67 -9.22
N ARG A 80 -7.76 -2.64 -8.43
CA ARG A 80 -6.33 -2.94 -8.32
C ARG A 80 -5.67 -3.20 -9.67
N VAL A 81 -6.32 -3.99 -10.53
CA VAL A 81 -5.80 -4.31 -11.87
C VAL A 81 -5.62 -3.04 -12.71
N GLN A 82 -6.60 -2.13 -12.67
CA GLN A 82 -6.47 -0.84 -13.36
C GLN A 82 -5.36 0.01 -12.74
N ALA A 83 -5.23 0.03 -11.42
CA ALA A 83 -4.14 0.74 -10.74
C ALA A 83 -2.76 0.22 -11.16
N VAL A 84 -2.58 -1.10 -11.23
CA VAL A 84 -1.33 -1.73 -11.69
C VAL A 84 -1.07 -1.37 -13.15
N ASN A 85 -2.07 -1.49 -14.02
CA ASN A 85 -1.91 -1.17 -15.44
C ASN A 85 -1.57 0.31 -15.67
N GLU A 86 -2.25 1.20 -14.95
CA GLU A 86 -1.98 2.64 -14.99
C GLU A 86 -0.59 2.97 -14.43
N ALA A 87 -0.17 2.28 -13.36
CA ALA A 87 1.16 2.44 -12.78
C ALA A 87 2.26 2.01 -13.77
N VAL A 88 2.07 0.90 -14.48
CA VAL A 88 2.99 0.43 -15.53
C VAL A 88 3.02 1.42 -16.69
N LYS A 89 1.85 1.87 -17.15
CA LYS A 89 1.70 2.83 -18.25
C LYS A 89 2.38 4.17 -17.96
N GLN A 90 2.34 4.63 -16.71
CA GLN A 90 2.94 5.90 -16.27
C GLN A 90 4.40 5.75 -15.80
N GLY A 91 4.98 4.54 -15.83
CA GLY A 91 6.35 4.31 -15.33
C GLY A 91 6.49 4.56 -13.82
N LEU A 92 5.42 4.40 -13.05
CA LEU A 92 5.40 4.61 -11.59
C LEU A 92 5.90 3.38 -10.80
N CYS A 93 6.37 2.35 -11.50
CA CYS A 93 6.82 1.06 -10.98
C CYS A 93 8.30 0.85 -11.32
N GLU A 94 9.21 1.56 -10.66
CA GLU A 94 10.66 1.35 -10.77
C GLU A 94 11.30 1.31 -9.36
#